data_AF-A0A926D5Y5-F1
#
_entry.id   AF-A0A926D5Y5-F1
#
_cell.length_a   1.000
_cell.length_b   1.000
_cell.length_c   1.000
_cell.angle_alpha   90.00
_cell.angle_beta   90.00
_cell.angle_gamma   90.00
#
_symmetry.space_group_name_H-M   'P 1'
#
loop_
_entity.id
_entity.type
_entity.pdbx_description
1 polymer ?
#
loop_
_entity_poly.entity_id
_entity_poly.type
_entity_poly.pdbx_seq_one_letter_code
_entity_poly.pdbx_strand_id
1 'polypeptide(L)' 'MKREHLKEIRLRSKLTQEEVAKAIGISKQHYSRLEAGTSKGSVGVWQKLKNFFRVKSIDDLLEPK' A
#
# COMPACT_ATOMS: atom_id res chain seq x y z
N MET A 1 -7.70 4.68 -11.55
CA MET A 1 -8.49 5.00 -10.34
C MET A 1 -7.56 5.14 -9.16
N LYS A 2 -7.84 6.08 -8.24
CA LYS A 2 -7.10 6.19 -6.97
C LYS A 2 -7.38 4.96 -6.11
N ARG A 3 -6.38 4.50 -5.35
CA ARG A 3 -6.51 3.37 -4.43
C ARG A 3 -6.78 3.89 -3.02
N GLU A 4 -7.98 4.41 -2.83
CA GLU A 4 -8.38 5.02 -1.55
C GLU A 4 -8.32 3.99 -0.40
N HIS A 5 -8.62 2.71 -0.66
CA HIS A 5 -8.57 1.69 0.38
C HIS A 5 -7.18 1.45 0.98
N LEU A 6 -6.13 1.39 0.14
CA LEU A 6 -4.74 1.28 0.60
C LEU A 6 -4.37 2.46 1.53
N LYS A 7 -4.80 3.67 1.15
CA LYS A 7 -4.58 4.88 1.93
C LYS A 7 -5.33 4.84 3.26
N GLU A 8 -6.56 4.36 3.28
CA GLU A 8 -7.34 4.18 4.50
C GLU A 8 -6.69 3.18 5.47
N ILE A 9 -6.24 2.01 4.98
CA ILE A 9 -5.54 1.01 5.80
C ILE A 9 -4.32 1.65 6.47
N ARG A 10 -3.53 2.41 5.70
CA ARG A 10 -2.37 3.13 6.23
C ARG A 10 -2.78 4.13 7.31
N LEU A 11 -3.79 4.95 7.07
CA LEU A 11 -4.27 5.97 8.02
C LEU A 11 -4.84 5.35 9.29
N ARG A 12 -5.61 4.25 9.19
CA ARG A 12 -6.09 3.47 10.34
C ARG A 12 -4.94 2.89 11.17
N SER A 13 -3.84 2.54 10.50
CA SER A 13 -2.60 2.07 11.14
C SER A 13 -1.78 3.22 11.76
N LYS A 14 -2.22 4.48 11.64
CA LYS A 14 -1.51 5.69 12.09
C LYS A 14 -0.11 5.84 11.50
N LEU A 15 0.09 5.39 10.26
CA LEU A 15 1.37 5.43 9.55
C LEU A 15 1.39 6.52 8.48
N THR A 16 2.55 7.11 8.26
CA THR A 16 2.87 7.99 7.14
C THR A 16 3.25 7.18 5.89
N GLN A 17 3.21 7.82 4.71
CA GLN A 17 3.68 7.18 3.47
C GLN A 17 5.16 6.78 3.56
N GLU A 18 5.97 7.56 4.28
CA GLU A 18 7.39 7.32 4.47
C GLU A 18 7.65 6.06 5.31
N GLU A 19 6.92 5.91 6.42
CA GLU A 19 7.07 4.76 7.32
C GLU A 19 6.74 3.44 6.61
N VAL A 20 5.64 3.41 5.86
CA VAL A 20 5.27 2.21 5.09
C VAL A 20 6.32 1.92 4.02
N ALA A 21 6.75 2.94 3.27
CA ALA A 21 7.74 2.79 2.21
C ALA A 21 9.07 2.24 2.73
N LYS A 22 9.56 2.78 3.87
CA LYS A 22 10.75 2.28 4.56
C LYS A 22 10.56 0.84 5.01
N ALA A 23 9.42 0.50 5.62
CA ALA A 23 9.15 -0.83 6.14
C ALA A 23 9.16 -1.92 5.05
N ILE A 24 8.75 -1.60 3.82
CA ILE A 24 8.75 -2.54 2.69
C ILE A 24 9.95 -2.36 1.75
N GLY A 25 10.86 -1.43 2.04
CA GLY A 25 12.05 -1.16 1.25
C GLY A 25 11.78 -0.62 -0.15
N ILE A 26 10.90 0.38 -0.26
CA ILE A 26 10.70 1.18 -1.49
C ILE A 26 10.80 2.68 -1.19
N SER A 27 10.90 3.52 -2.22
CA SER A 27 10.86 4.97 -2.02
C SER A 27 9.45 5.46 -1.67
N LYS A 28 9.36 6.54 -0.88
CA LYS A 28 8.10 7.24 -0.59
C LYS A 28 7.34 7.63 -1.86
N GLN A 29 8.07 8.11 -2.87
CA GLN A 29 7.48 8.48 -4.16
C GLN A 29 6.82 7.28 -4.84
N HIS A 30 7.45 6.11 -4.80
CA HIS A 30 6.86 4.89 -5.34
C HIS A 30 5.57 4.55 -4.57
N TYR A 31 5.62 4.52 -3.24
CA TYR A 31 4.43 4.27 -2.42
C TYR A 31 3.29 5.28 -2.70
N SER A 32 3.61 6.57 -2.78
CA SER A 32 2.64 7.63 -3.11
C SER A 32 1.95 7.40 -4.47
N ARG A 33 2.70 6.97 -5.50
CA ARG A 33 2.14 6.61 -6.81
C ARG A 33 1.23 5.37 -6.77
N LEU A 34 1.47 4.44 -5.84
CA LEU A 34 0.58 3.29 -5.63
C LEU A 34 -0.78 3.77 -5.08
N GLU A 35 -0.78 4.59 -4.02
CA GLU A 35 -2.03 5.17 -3.46
C GLU A 35 -2.75 6.05 -4.50
N ALA A 36 -2.02 6.85 -5.27
CA ALA A 36 -2.58 7.70 -6.31
C ALA A 36 -3.14 6.92 -7.53
N GLY A 37 -2.83 5.62 -7.65
CA GLY A 37 -3.24 4.81 -8.80
C GLY A 37 -2.42 5.04 -10.07
N THR A 38 -1.35 5.83 -10.00
CA THR A 38 -0.49 6.18 -11.15
C THR A 38 0.65 5.20 -11.37
N SER A 39 0.90 4.29 -10.42
CA SER A 39 1.75 3.10 -10.59
C SER A 39 0.92 1.83 -10.44
N LYS A 40 1.19 0.82 -11.28
CA LYS A 40 0.62 -0.53 -11.10
C LYS A 40 1.30 -1.30 -9.97
N GLY A 41 2.53 -0.93 -9.59
CA GLY A 41 3.37 -1.70 -8.67
C GLY A 41 3.77 -3.05 -9.25
N SER A 42 4.81 -3.67 -8.69
CA SER A 42 5.15 -5.07 -8.99
C SER A 42 4.44 -6.00 -8.02
N VAL A 43 4.25 -7.26 -8.42
CA VAL A 43 3.69 -8.31 -7.53
C VAL A 43 4.47 -8.40 -6.22
N GLY A 44 5.81 -8.27 -6.28
CA GLY A 44 6.65 -8.26 -5.08
C GLY A 44 6.34 -7.11 -4.11
N VAL A 45 6.03 -5.92 -4.62
CA VAL A 45 5.62 -4.78 -3.77
C VAL A 45 4.27 -5.05 -3.11
N TRP A 46 3.30 -5.57 -3.85
CA TRP A 46 2.00 -5.91 -3.30
C TRP A 46 2.07 -7.03 -2.26
N GLN A 47 2.93 -8.03 -2.48
CA GLN A 47 3.15 -9.11 -1.53
C GLN A 47 3.82 -8.62 -0.23
N LYS A 48 4.73 -7.63 -0.32
CA LYS A 48 5.29 -6.97 0.86
C LYS A 48 4.25 -6.16 1.63
N LEU A 49 3.40 -5.40 0.93
CA LEU A 49 2.30 -4.65 1.54
C LEU A 49 1.30 -5.58 2.24
N LYS A 50 0.95 -6.71 1.60
CA LYS A 50 0.09 -7.75 2.17
C LYS A 50 0.62 -8.23 3.52
N ASN A 51 1.91 -8.57 3.54
CA ASN A 51 2.58 -9.06 4.74
C ASN A 51 2.70 -7.98 5.82
N PHE A 52 3.01 -6.74 5.42
CA PHE A 52 3.15 -5.60 6.33
C PHE A 52 1.82 -5.27 7.03
N PHE A 53 0.72 -5.18 6.28
CA PHE A 53 -0.61 -4.88 6.82
C PHE A 53 -1.37 -6.12 7.34
N ARG A 54 -0.77 -7.31 7.23
CA ARG A 54 -1.34 -8.58 7.70
C ARG A 54 -2.75 -8.87 7.15
N VAL A 55 -2.99 -8.54 5.89
CA VAL A 55 -4.25 -8.82 5.19
C VAL A 55 -4.19 -10.17 4.47
N LYS A 56 -5.34 -10.77 4.15
CA LYS A 56 -5.41 -12.16 3.65
C LYS A 56 -4.96 -12.25 2.18
N SER A 57 -5.30 -11.25 1.37
CA SER A 57 -5.05 -11.20 -0.07
C SER A 57 -4.59 -9.80 -0.51
N ILE A 58 -4.08 -9.70 -1.75
CA ILE A 58 -3.76 -8.38 -2.34
C ILE A 58 -5.06 -7.61 -2.62
N ASP A 59 -6.15 -8.30 -2.94
CA ASP A 59 -7.45 -7.67 -3.22
C ASP A 59 -7.99 -6.92 -2.00
N ASP A 60 -7.73 -7.42 -0.79
CA ASP A 60 -8.06 -6.73 0.48
C ASP A 60 -7.32 -5.38 0.64
N LEU A 61 -6.29 -5.09 -0.18
CA LEU A 61 -5.62 -3.77 -0.20
C LEU A 61 -6.27 -2.80 -1.20
N LEU A 62 -7.05 -3.30 -2.15
CA LEU A 62 -7.55 -2.57 -3.31
C LEU A 62 -9.04 -2.25 -3.17
N GLU A 63 -9.81 -3.19 -2.62
CA GLU A 63 -11.25 -3.11 -2.52
C GLU A 63 -11.71 -3.27 -1.07
N PRO A 64 -12.57 -2.37 -0.55
CA PRO A 64 -13.23 -2.61 0.72
C PRO A 64 -14.21 -3.79 0.57
N LYS A 65 -14.22 -4.69 1.55
CA LYS A 65 -15.25 -5.74 1.67
C LYS A 65 -16.48 -5.24 2.40
#